data_AF-A0A919ZYL0-F1
#
_entry.id   AF-A0A919ZYL0-F1
#
_cell.length_a   1.000
_cell.length_b   1.000
_cell.length_c   1.000
_cell.angle_alpha   90.00
_cell.angle_beta   90.00
_cell.angle_gamma   90.00
#
_symmetry.space_group_name_H-M   'P 1'
#
loop_
_entity.id
_entity.type
_entity.pdbx_description
1 polymer ?
#
loop_
_entity_poly.entity_id
_entity_poly.type
_entity_poly.pdbx_seq_one_letter_code
_entity_poly.pdbx_strand_id
1 'polypeptide(L)' 'MPGKVNPVIPEAVAMACADVIGNDLTISIGSQSGSFQLNVMLPVIAYNLLKSINLMGIVCHY' A
#
# COMPACT_ATOMS: atom_id res chain seq x y z
N MET A 1 10.89 -1.58 30.39
CA MET A 1 9.87 -1.26 31.42
C MET A 1 9.11 -2.55 31.71
N PRO A 2 9.44 -3.28 32.79
CA PRO A 2 8.82 -4.57 33.09
C PRO A 2 7.30 -4.42 33.19
N GLY A 3 6.55 -5.28 32.50
CA GLY A 3 5.08 -5.25 32.48
C GLY A 3 4.42 -4.26 31.51
N LYS A 4 5.18 -3.48 30.73
CA LYS A 4 4.60 -2.58 29.71
C LYS A 4 4.09 -3.40 28.52
N VAL A 5 2.80 -3.27 28.20
CA VAL A 5 2.16 -3.83 27.00
C VAL A 5 1.84 -2.69 26.04
N ASN A 6 2.24 -2.82 24.77
CA ASN A 6 1.96 -1.84 23.73
C ASN A 6 0.85 -2.34 22.79
N PRO A 7 0.09 -1.43 22.15
CA PRO A 7 -0.92 -1.78 21.16
C PRO A 7 -0.29 -2.12 19.79
N VAL A 8 0.50 -3.20 19.75
CA VAL A 8 1.30 -3.55 18.56
C VAL A 8 0.47 -3.87 17.32
N ILE A 9 -0.77 -4.32 17.49
CA ILE A 9 -1.69 -4.59 16.36
C ILE A 9 -2.14 -3.27 15.71
N PRO A 10 -2.75 -2.30 16.43
CA PRO A 10 -3.00 -0.97 15.87
C PRO A 10 -1.76 -0.28 15.28
N GLU A 11 -0.59 -0.44 15.89
CA GLU A 11 0.66 0.10 15.37
C GLU A 11 1.02 -0.51 14.00
N ALA A 12 0.84 -1.83 13.82
CA ALA A 12 1.05 -2.50 12.55
C ALA A 12 0.05 -2.06 11.47
N VAL A 13 -1.23 -1.90 11.82
CA VAL A 13 -2.25 -1.38 10.90
C VAL A 13 -1.90 0.03 10.44
N ALA A 14 -1.45 0.91 11.35
CA ALA A 14 -1.05 2.27 11.02
C ALA A 14 0.12 2.31 10.03
N MET A 15 1.13 1.45 10.20
CA MET A 15 2.25 1.32 9.26
C MET A 15 1.77 0.83 7.88
N ALA A 16 0.85 -0.15 7.84
CA ALA A 16 0.28 -0.65 6.59
C ALA A 16 -0.51 0.43 5.85
N CYS A 17 -1.33 1.22 6.56
CA CYS A 17 -2.06 2.35 5.96
C CYS A 17 -1.11 3.38 5.34
N ALA A 18 0.00 3.71 6.00
CA ALA A 18 0.99 4.64 5.46
C ALA A 18 1.62 4.11 4.15
N ASP A 19 1.94 2.81 4.08
CA ASP A 19 2.46 2.18 2.86
C ASP A 19 1.41 2.20 1.73
N VAL A 20 0.14 1.89 2.04
CA VAL A 20 -0.96 1.94 1.05
C VAL A 20 -1.17 3.34 0.48
N ILE A 21 -1.07 4.38 1.30
CA ILE A 21 -1.14 5.78 0.84
C ILE A 21 0.01 6.11 -0.12
N GLY A 22 1.23 5.66 0.17
CA GLY A 22 2.38 5.82 -0.73
C GLY A 22 2.21 5.05 -2.05
N ASN A 23 1.66 3.84 -1.98
CA ASN A 23 1.35 3.02 -3.15
C ASN A 23 0.30 3.72 -4.04
N ASP A 24 -0.71 4.37 -3.45
CA ASP A 24 -1.73 5.13 -4.18
C ASP A 24 -1.15 6.34 -4.95
N LEU A 25 -0.22 7.07 -4.33
CA LEU A 25 0.52 8.13 -5.04
C LEU A 25 1.31 7.58 -6.23
N THR A 26 1.97 6.42 -6.05
CA THR A 26 2.71 5.76 -7.13
C THR A 26 1.77 5.37 -8.29
N ILE A 27 0.59 4.82 -7.98
CA ILE A 27 -0.45 4.50 -8.95
C ILE A 27 -0.94 5.76 -9.67
N SER A 28 -1.16 6.84 -8.93
CA SER A 28 -1.61 8.13 -9.48
C SER A 28 -0.61 8.72 -10.46
N ILE A 29 0.69 8.65 -10.17
CA ILE A 29 1.76 9.10 -11.08
C ILE A 29 1.82 8.19 -12.31
N GLY A 30 1.78 6.86 -12.11
CA GLY A 30 1.78 5.90 -13.21
C GLY A 30 0.58 6.07 -14.16
N SER A 31 -0.59 6.35 -13.61
CA SER A 31 -1.83 6.56 -14.38
C SER A 31 -1.77 7.82 -15.24
N GLN A 32 -1.12 8.88 -14.76
CA GLN A 32 -0.91 10.13 -15.52
C GLN A 32 0.16 10.00 -16.61
N SER A 33 1.02 8.99 -16.55
CA SER A 33 2.16 8.81 -17.45
C SER A 33 1.82 8.10 -18.78
N GLY A 34 0.56 8.15 -19.22
CA GLY A 34 0.14 7.59 -20.51
C GLY A 34 0.78 8.34 -21.68
N SER A 35 1.29 7.62 -22.68
CA SER A 35 1.89 8.22 -23.88
C SER A 35 1.16 7.74 -25.13
N PHE A 36 0.47 8.66 -25.80
CA PHE A 36 -0.35 8.39 -26.98
C PHE A 36 -1.37 7.26 -26.74
N GLN A 37 -1.19 6.09 -27.38
CA GLN A 37 -2.13 4.97 -27.34
C GLN A 37 -1.89 4.00 -26.18
N LEU A 38 -0.78 4.10 -25.45
CA LEU A 38 -0.42 3.09 -24.46
C LEU A 38 0.18 3.70 -23.18
N ASN A 39 -0.19 3.13 -22.04
CA ASN A 39 0.47 3.42 -20.77
C ASN A 39 1.52 2.33 -20.49
N VAL A 40 2.80 2.71 -20.43
CA VAL A 40 3.92 1.80 -20.16
C VAL A 40 4.17 1.55 -18.67
N MET A 41 3.50 2.31 -17.79
CA MET A 41 3.58 2.16 -16.33
C MET A 41 2.60 1.11 -15.77
N LEU A 42 1.84 0.40 -16.62
CA LEU A 42 0.90 -0.64 -16.18
C LEU A 42 1.51 -1.69 -15.24
N PRO A 43 2.77 -2.16 -15.40
CA PRO A 43 3.36 -3.12 -14.47
C PRO A 43 3.51 -2.57 -13.04
N VAL A 44 3.92 -1.30 -12.88
CA VAL A 44 4.09 -0.70 -11.55
C VAL A 44 2.75 -0.37 -10.90
N ILE A 45 1.74 0.00 -11.70
CA ILE A 45 0.36 0.19 -11.22
C ILE A 45 -0.19 -1.13 -10.65
N ALA A 46 -0.11 -2.21 -11.44
CA ALA A 46 -0.62 -3.51 -11.04
C ALA A 46 0.09 -4.06 -9.80
N TYR A 47 1.41 -3.94 -9.74
CA TYR A 47 2.20 -4.38 -8.58
C TYR A 47 1.78 -3.67 -7.29
N ASN A 48 1.71 -2.33 -7.31
CA ASN A 48 1.36 -1.55 -6.12
C ASN A 48 -0.09 -1.78 -5.69
N LEU A 49 -1.01 -1.96 -6.64
CA LEU A 49 -2.41 -2.29 -6.33
C LEU A 49 -2.52 -3.65 -5.62
N LEU A 50 -1.90 -4.70 -6.19
CA LEU A 50 -1.96 -6.05 -5.61
C LEU A 50 -1.22 -6.14 -4.28
N LYS A 51 -0.08 -5.44 -4.13
CA LYS A 51 0.64 -5.31 -2.85
C LYS A 51 -0.27 -4.68 -1.80
N SER A 52 -0.93 -3.55 -2.10
CA SER A 52 -1.84 -2.88 -1.17
C SER A 52 -3.01 -3.78 -0.75
N ILE A 53 -3.63 -4.50 -1.70
CA ILE A 53 -4.73 -5.44 -1.39
C ILE A 53 -4.25 -6.56 -0.46
N ASN A 54 -3.09 -7.16 -0.75
CA ASN A 54 -2.54 -8.23 0.07
C ASN A 54 -2.21 -7.74 1.49
N LEU A 55 -1.56 -6.58 1.61
CA LEU A 55 -1.19 -6.00 2.89
C LEU A 55 -2.43 -5.67 3.74
N MET A 56 -3.44 -5.03 3.15
CA MET A 56 -4.71 -4.74 3.83
C MET A 56 -5.45 -6.02 4.24
N GLY A 57 -5.46 -7.03 3.37
CA GLY A 57 -6.04 -8.33 3.67
C GLY A 57 -5.38 -9.01 4.88
N ILE A 58 -4.06 -8.91 5.01
CA ILE A 58 -3.32 -9.45 6.16
C ILE A 58 -3.66 -8.68 7.43
N VAL A 59 -3.58 -7.34 7.41
CA VAL A 59 -3.77 -6.54 8.65
C VAL A 59 -5.21 -6.46 9.13
N CYS A 60 -6.20 -6.71 8.26
CA CYS A 60 -7.62 -6.76 8.64
C CYS A 60 -8.10 -8.16 9.08
N HIS A 61 -7.30 -9.21 8.88
CA HIS A 61 -7.65 -10.57 9.28
C HIS A 61 -7.34 -10.87 10.76
N TYR A 62 -6.47 -10.07 11.38
CA TYR A 62 -6.14 -10.14 12.81
C TYR A 62 -7.02 -9.18 13.63
#